data_AF-A0A443S5K2-F1
#
_entry.id   AF-A0A443S5K2-F1
#
_cell.length_a   1.000
_cell.length_b   1.000
_cell.length_c   1.000
_cell.angle_alpha   90.00
_cell.angle_beta   90.00
_cell.angle_gamma   90.00
#
_symmetry.space_group_name_H-M   'P 1'
#
loop_
_entity.id
_entity.type
_entity.pdbx_description
1 polymer ?
#
loop_
_entity_poly.entity_id
_entity_poly.type
_entity_poly.pdbx_seq_one_letter_code
_entity_poly.pdbx_strand_id
1 'polypeptide(L)'
;MRLRIKNINFILVIICSVLMLLAITRFFSKRVHRKQRSSEETVNEETFNEMKKVKKKNIHAKSNRRRKGKRNKRRSCRLSEQMKKLNEVNRSDVVRVILVTYFRSGSSFLGDLLQQKHLSFYSFEPLRYIIQGSRIPKSRVTESLNVVDKILNCEFNKIQNYVSQTKKIDYFKGKVYKDFCGDRPVNTKLLTAVCKRCKMNVIKLTRLNFTDAATYLKNTKYSNVKLVHLVRDPRAIYNSRKSFAWCRKTDCIDVKHLCAEMLDDFKASQNLMQQFPGK
;
A
#
# COMPACT_ATOMS: atom_id res chain seq x y z
N MET A 1 85.14 27.98 6.75
CA MET A 1 84.71 27.22 5.56
C MET A 1 83.53 26.35 5.95
N ARG A 2 82.32 26.62 5.42
CA ARG A 2 81.03 26.08 5.90
C ARG A 2 80.78 24.65 5.41
N LEU A 3 80.48 23.75 6.34
CA LEU A 3 80.09 22.35 6.12
C LEU A 3 78.63 22.24 5.65
N ARG A 4 78.43 21.72 4.43
CA ARG A 4 77.17 21.15 3.93
C ARG A 4 77.34 19.63 3.94
N ILE A 5 76.35 18.90 4.45
CA ILE A 5 75.93 17.51 4.15
C ILE A 5 75.24 17.00 5.43
N LYS A 6 73.91 16.78 5.38
CA LYS A 6 73.11 15.83 6.22
C LYS A 6 71.57 15.95 6.11
N ASN A 7 70.97 16.44 5.02
CA ASN A 7 69.50 16.56 4.91
C ASN A 7 68.79 15.64 3.90
N ILE A 8 69.50 14.92 3.04
CA ILE A 8 68.87 14.08 2.01
C ILE A 8 68.39 12.72 2.57
N ASN A 9 69.12 12.13 3.52
CA ASN A 9 68.76 10.82 4.09
C ASN A 9 67.52 10.88 5.00
N PHE A 10 67.26 12.01 5.67
CA PHE A 10 66.12 12.12 6.59
C PHE A 10 64.78 12.21 5.83
N ILE A 11 64.76 12.94 4.72
CA ILE A 11 63.56 13.07 3.86
C ILE A 11 63.22 11.72 3.21
N LEU A 12 64.23 10.96 2.78
CA LEU A 12 64.02 9.64 2.18
C LEU A 12 63.39 8.64 3.17
N VAL A 13 63.84 8.66 4.43
CA VAL A 13 63.29 7.80 5.49
C VAL A 13 61.83 8.15 5.80
N ILE A 14 61.48 9.44 5.85
CA ILE A 14 60.10 9.86 6.09
C ILE A 14 59.20 9.41 4.94
N ILE A 15 59.61 9.60 3.68
CA ILE A 15 58.82 9.19 2.51
C ILE A 15 58.60 7.67 2.50
N CYS A 16 59.63 6.87 2.79
CA CYS A 16 59.49 5.42 2.90
C CYS A 16 58.55 4.99 4.04
N SER A 17 58.59 5.64 5.20
CA SER A 17 57.69 5.32 6.32
C SER A 17 56.22 5.63 6.02
N VAL A 18 55.94 6.75 5.34
CA VAL A 18 54.58 7.15 4.95
C VAL A 18 54.02 6.22 3.87
N LEU A 19 54.83 5.85 2.88
CA LEU A 19 54.42 4.91 1.84
C LEU A 19 54.16 3.50 2.40
N MET A 20 54.96 3.03 3.37
CA MET A 20 54.71 1.77 4.07
C MET A 20 53.40 1.82 4.89
N LEU A 21 53.12 2.91 5.61
CA LEU A 21 51.86 3.06 6.36
C LEU A 21 50.62 3.12 5.43
N LEU A 22 50.72 3.78 4.28
CA LEU A 22 49.66 3.80 3.26
C LEU A 22 49.45 2.43 2.59
N ALA A 23 50.53 1.65 2.40
CA ALA A 23 50.43 0.28 1.88
C ALA A 23 49.79 -0.66 2.90
N ILE A 24 50.15 -0.55 4.18
CA ILE A 24 49.59 -1.36 5.28
C ILE A 24 48.09 -1.06 5.46
N THR A 25 47.69 0.22 5.49
CA THR A 25 46.27 0.59 5.62
C THR A 25 45.41 0.12 4.44
N ARG A 26 45.93 0.21 3.21
CA ARG A 26 45.26 -0.36 2.01
C ARG A 26 45.19 -1.88 2.01
N PHE A 27 46.21 -2.56 2.54
CA PHE A 27 46.24 -4.01 2.65
C PHE A 27 45.23 -4.53 3.69
N PHE A 28 45.15 -3.89 4.86
CA PHE A 28 44.15 -4.23 5.89
C PHE A 28 42.72 -3.93 5.41
N SER A 29 42.47 -2.80 4.74
CA SER A 29 41.16 -2.47 4.17
C SER A 29 40.68 -3.49 3.12
N LYS A 30 41.57 -3.94 2.22
CA LYS A 30 41.26 -5.02 1.26
C LYS A 30 41.00 -6.36 1.94
N ARG A 31 41.69 -6.68 3.05
CA ARG A 31 41.52 -7.95 3.80
C ARG A 31 40.19 -7.98 4.56
N VAL A 32 39.77 -6.86 5.15
CA VAL A 32 38.47 -6.73 5.85
C VAL A 32 37.31 -6.88 4.86
N HIS A 33 37.34 -6.19 3.71
CA HIS A 33 36.32 -6.36 2.68
C HIS A 33 36.26 -7.77 2.07
N ARG A 34 37.41 -8.44 1.90
CA ARG A 34 37.46 -9.82 1.37
C ARG A 34 36.93 -10.85 2.37
N LYS A 35 37.18 -10.65 3.69
CA LYS A 35 36.67 -11.53 4.75
C LYS A 35 35.15 -11.37 4.93
N GLN A 36 34.62 -10.16 4.80
CA GLN A 36 33.18 -9.88 4.91
C GLN A 36 32.39 -10.42 3.70
N ARG A 37 32.96 -10.34 2.48
CA ARG A 37 32.36 -10.89 1.26
C ARG A 37 32.36 -12.42 1.22
N SER A 38 33.41 -13.07 1.71
CA SER A 38 33.47 -14.54 1.77
C SER A 38 32.49 -15.13 2.80
N SER A 39 32.23 -14.44 3.91
CA SER A 39 31.23 -14.86 4.90
C SER A 39 29.78 -14.64 4.45
N GLU A 40 29.51 -13.61 3.62
CA GLU A 40 28.16 -13.37 3.09
C GLU A 40 27.79 -14.28 1.90
N GLU A 41 28.77 -14.71 1.09
CA GLU A 41 28.53 -15.67 0.00
C GLU A 41 28.29 -17.10 0.51
N THR A 42 29.06 -17.57 1.49
CA THR A 42 28.86 -18.93 2.06
C THR A 42 27.55 -19.07 2.84
N VAL A 43 27.17 -18.04 3.61
CA VAL A 43 25.89 -18.03 4.36
C VAL A 43 24.68 -17.99 3.42
N ASN A 44 24.76 -17.30 2.28
CA ASN A 44 23.66 -17.25 1.31
C ASN A 44 23.51 -18.55 0.50
N GLU A 45 24.60 -19.26 0.21
CA GLU A 45 24.53 -20.51 -0.57
C GLU A 45 24.06 -21.71 0.26
N GLU A 46 24.47 -21.79 1.54
CA GLU A 46 24.00 -22.82 2.46
C GLU A 46 22.52 -22.63 2.84
N THR A 47 22.09 -21.39 3.13
CA THR A 47 20.67 -21.10 3.44
C THR A 47 19.75 -21.31 2.23
N PHE A 48 20.21 -21.01 1.01
CA PHE A 48 19.45 -21.26 -0.20
C PHE A 48 19.30 -22.76 -0.53
N ASN A 49 20.33 -23.57 -0.24
CA ASN A 49 20.29 -25.02 -0.44
C ASN A 49 19.45 -25.75 0.62
N GLU A 50 19.49 -25.29 1.87
CA GLU A 50 18.57 -25.72 2.94
C GLU A 50 17.09 -25.44 2.56
N MET A 51 16.77 -24.23 2.08
CA MET A 51 15.42 -23.87 1.63
C MET A 51 14.92 -24.71 0.45
N LYS A 52 15.81 -25.10 -0.48
CA LYS A 52 15.47 -26.02 -1.59
C LYS A 52 15.19 -27.44 -1.11
N LYS A 53 15.93 -27.97 -0.13
CA LYS A 53 15.68 -29.29 0.48
C LYS A 53 14.33 -29.34 1.21
N VAL A 54 13.97 -28.28 1.95
CA VAL A 54 12.69 -28.18 2.67
C VAL A 54 11.49 -28.05 1.71
N LYS A 55 11.65 -27.36 0.57
CA LYS A 55 10.62 -27.28 -0.48
C LYS A 55 10.43 -28.61 -1.22
N LYS A 56 11.50 -29.35 -1.55
CA LYS A 56 11.38 -30.65 -2.26
C LYS A 56 10.73 -31.74 -1.41
N LYS A 57 11.02 -31.82 -0.10
CA LYS A 57 10.36 -32.80 0.80
C LYS A 57 8.85 -32.51 1.02
N ASN A 58 8.44 -31.24 1.02
CA ASN A 58 7.04 -30.86 1.23
C ASN A 58 6.15 -30.98 -0.03
N ILE A 59 6.73 -31.11 -1.23
CA ILE A 59 5.98 -31.26 -2.49
C ILE A 59 5.57 -32.72 -2.73
N HIS A 60 6.35 -33.71 -2.25
CA HIS A 60 6.03 -35.14 -2.43
C HIS A 60 5.04 -35.69 -1.38
N ALA A 61 4.98 -35.11 -0.17
CA ALA A 61 4.02 -35.54 0.86
C ALA A 61 2.59 -34.99 0.68
N LYS A 62 2.40 -33.93 -0.14
CA LYS A 62 1.08 -33.31 -0.39
C LYS A 62 0.36 -33.85 -1.64
N SER A 63 1.03 -34.60 -2.51
CA SER A 63 0.41 -35.10 -3.76
C SER A 63 -0.47 -36.34 -3.56
N ASN A 64 -0.31 -37.11 -2.47
CA ASN A 64 -1.04 -38.37 -2.25
C ASN A 64 -2.24 -38.32 -1.30
N ARG A 65 -2.63 -37.14 -0.77
CA ARG A 65 -3.80 -37.01 0.14
C ARG A 65 -5.01 -36.27 -0.41
N ARG A 66 -5.05 -35.93 -1.72
CA ARG A 66 -6.17 -35.22 -2.36
C ARG A 66 -6.72 -35.90 -3.62
N ARG A 67 -6.70 -37.23 -3.67
CA ARG A 67 -7.50 -38.01 -4.62
C ARG A 67 -8.50 -38.88 -3.88
N LYS A 68 -9.62 -38.29 -3.44
CA LYS A 68 -10.89 -38.99 -3.27
C LYS A 68 -12.04 -37.97 -3.21
N GLY A 69 -12.81 -37.96 -4.28
CA GLY A 69 -14.20 -37.50 -4.33
C GLY A 69 -14.46 -36.00 -4.19
N LYS A 70 -14.63 -35.29 -5.32
CA LYS A 70 -15.67 -34.25 -5.44
C LYS A 70 -16.06 -34.07 -6.90
N ARG A 71 -17.16 -34.76 -7.23
CA ARG A 71 -18.00 -34.59 -8.44
C ARG A 71 -18.16 -33.09 -8.75
N ASN A 72 -17.76 -32.71 -9.97
CA ASN A 72 -17.90 -31.37 -10.53
C ASN A 72 -19.39 -31.06 -10.75
N LYS A 73 -20.09 -30.60 -9.71
CA LYS A 73 -21.37 -29.90 -9.88
C LYS A 73 -21.02 -28.41 -9.88
N ARG A 74 -20.94 -27.79 -11.07
CA ARG A 74 -20.91 -26.33 -11.23
C ARG A 74 -22.16 -25.76 -10.54
N ARG A 75 -22.08 -25.53 -9.23
CA ARG A 75 -23.17 -24.92 -8.45
C ARG A 75 -23.24 -23.45 -8.88
N SER A 76 -24.34 -23.10 -9.52
CA SER A 76 -24.75 -21.71 -9.79
C SER A 76 -24.48 -20.83 -8.56
N CYS A 77 -23.83 -19.70 -8.80
CA CYS A 77 -23.40 -18.73 -7.80
C CYS A 77 -24.59 -18.22 -6.97
N ARG A 78 -24.72 -18.66 -5.71
CA ARG A 78 -25.77 -18.19 -4.78
C ARG A 78 -25.14 -17.48 -3.60
N LEU A 79 -25.59 -16.26 -3.29
CA LEU A 79 -25.28 -15.58 -2.00
C LEU A 79 -25.42 -16.60 -0.86
N SER A 80 -24.56 -16.52 0.17
CA SER A 80 -24.72 -17.43 1.31
C SER A 80 -26.16 -17.31 1.84
N GLU A 81 -26.74 -18.42 2.31
CA GLU A 81 -28.12 -18.40 2.83
C GLU A 81 -28.28 -17.39 3.97
N GLN A 82 -27.21 -17.15 4.73
CA GLN A 82 -27.13 -16.09 5.74
C GLN A 82 -27.33 -14.69 5.16
N MET A 83 -26.79 -14.40 3.98
CA MET A 83 -26.91 -13.07 3.37
C MET A 83 -28.28 -12.84 2.72
N LYS A 84 -28.93 -13.88 2.21
CA LYS A 84 -30.29 -13.75 1.67
C LYS A 84 -31.32 -13.38 2.74
N LYS A 85 -31.05 -13.79 3.99
CA LYS A 85 -31.85 -13.42 5.17
C LYS A 85 -31.67 -11.96 5.59
N LEU A 86 -30.61 -11.29 5.12
CA LEU A 86 -30.37 -9.88 5.41
C LEU A 86 -31.12 -9.00 4.41
N ASN A 87 -31.93 -8.09 4.94
CA ASN A 87 -32.59 -7.05 4.17
C ASN A 87 -31.58 -5.99 3.68
N GLU A 88 -31.91 -5.34 2.57
CA GLU A 88 -31.15 -4.18 2.12
C GLU A 88 -31.34 -3.03 3.11
N VAL A 89 -30.26 -2.31 3.39
CA VAL A 89 -30.26 -1.18 4.33
C VAL A 89 -30.68 0.07 3.57
N ASN A 90 -31.53 0.90 4.18
CA ASN A 90 -31.89 2.19 3.59
C ASN A 90 -30.62 3.04 3.40
N ARG A 91 -30.52 3.72 2.25
CA ARG A 91 -29.31 4.48 1.89
C ARG A 91 -29.07 5.70 2.76
N SER A 92 -30.11 6.24 3.40
CA SER A 92 -30.00 7.30 4.42
C SER A 92 -29.22 6.85 5.65
N ASP A 93 -29.34 5.59 6.04
CA ASP A 93 -28.88 5.09 7.34
C ASP A 93 -27.42 4.62 7.28
N VAL A 94 -26.86 4.49 6.07
CA VAL A 94 -25.50 4.00 5.90
C VAL A 94 -24.47 5.07 6.24
N VAL A 95 -23.60 4.73 7.20
CA VAL A 95 -22.41 5.53 7.53
C VAL A 95 -21.37 5.37 6.43
N ARG A 96 -20.95 6.47 5.81
CA ARG A 96 -19.95 6.50 4.74
C ARG A 96 -18.66 7.13 5.26
N VAL A 97 -17.59 6.34 5.39
CA VAL A 97 -16.29 6.80 5.85
C VAL A 97 -15.35 6.92 4.65
N ILE A 98 -14.93 8.15 4.36
CA ILE A 98 -13.95 8.47 3.33
C ILE A 98 -12.60 8.66 4.02
N LEU A 99 -11.71 7.69 3.90
CA LEU A 99 -10.36 7.73 4.47
C LEU A 99 -9.38 8.27 3.42
N VAL A 100 -9.00 9.54 3.54
CA VAL A 100 -8.06 10.22 2.64
C VAL A 100 -6.73 10.40 3.33
N THR A 101 -5.64 10.11 2.62
CA THR A 101 -4.32 9.99 3.23
C THR A 101 -3.21 9.92 2.17
N TYR A 102 -1.98 9.71 2.61
CA TYR A 102 -0.77 9.59 1.81
C TYR A 102 -0.39 8.11 1.57
N PHE A 103 0.38 7.82 0.53
CA PHE A 103 1.03 6.52 0.40
C PHE A 103 1.92 6.25 1.62
N ARG A 104 1.82 5.03 2.18
CA ARG A 104 2.60 4.53 3.35
C ARG A 104 2.23 5.17 4.71
N SER A 105 1.09 5.84 4.81
CA SER A 105 0.60 6.43 6.06
C SER A 105 0.14 5.44 7.14
N GLY A 106 -0.02 4.15 6.82
CA GLY A 106 -0.67 3.18 7.72
C GLY A 106 -2.18 3.05 7.49
N SER A 107 -2.73 3.74 6.50
CA SER A 107 -4.15 3.67 6.15
C SER A 107 -4.68 2.28 5.80
N SER A 108 -3.84 1.35 5.35
CA SER A 108 -4.23 -0.06 5.19
C SER A 108 -4.59 -0.70 6.53
N PHE A 109 -3.80 -0.46 7.58
CA PHE A 109 -4.08 -0.98 8.92
C PHE A 109 -5.39 -0.40 9.46
N LEU A 110 -5.59 0.91 9.36
CA LEU A 110 -6.84 1.55 9.78
C LEU A 110 -8.04 1.02 8.99
N GLY A 111 -7.90 0.83 7.68
CA GLY A 111 -8.95 0.22 6.86
C GLY A 111 -9.27 -1.21 7.27
N ASP A 112 -8.24 -2.01 7.56
CA ASP A 112 -8.38 -3.40 8.03
C ASP A 112 -9.05 -3.49 9.41
N LEU A 113 -8.86 -2.48 10.26
CA LEU A 113 -9.55 -2.34 11.54
C LEU A 113 -11.02 -1.93 11.34
N LEU A 114 -11.28 -0.87 10.56
CA LEU A 114 -12.62 -0.35 10.31
C LEU A 114 -13.55 -1.40 9.65
N GLN A 115 -12.99 -2.30 8.84
CA GLN A 115 -13.77 -3.36 8.20
C GLN A 115 -14.16 -4.52 9.14
N GLN A 116 -13.64 -4.58 10.37
CA GLN A 116 -14.03 -5.62 11.34
C GLN A 116 -15.46 -5.41 11.86
N LYS A 117 -15.99 -4.19 11.79
CA LYS A 117 -17.39 -3.93 12.14
C LYS A 117 -18.32 -4.79 11.28
N HIS A 118 -19.27 -5.47 11.92
CA HIS A 118 -20.23 -6.32 11.21
C HIS A 118 -20.97 -5.51 10.12
N LEU A 119 -21.06 -6.07 8.92
CA LEU A 119 -21.70 -5.44 7.75
C LEU A 119 -21.01 -4.13 7.33
N SER A 120 -19.67 -4.11 7.38
CA SER A 120 -18.82 -3.06 6.83
C SER A 120 -18.31 -3.41 5.43
N PHE A 121 -18.69 -2.61 4.44
CA PHE A 121 -18.21 -2.74 3.07
C PHE A 121 -16.93 -1.92 2.90
N TYR A 122 -15.81 -2.59 2.64
CA TYR A 122 -14.50 -1.93 2.50
C TYR A 122 -14.01 -1.92 1.06
N SER A 123 -13.76 -0.72 0.53
CA SER A 123 -13.18 -0.47 -0.79
C SER A 123 -11.72 -0.05 -0.66
N PHE A 124 -10.81 -0.99 -0.93
CA PHE A 124 -9.37 -0.79 -0.84
C PHE A 124 -8.81 -0.09 -2.09
N GLU A 125 -8.47 1.19 -1.98
CA GLU A 125 -7.83 2.01 -3.04
C GLU A 125 -8.49 1.89 -4.43
N PRO A 126 -9.80 2.18 -4.56
CA PRO A 126 -10.50 1.97 -5.83
C PRO A 126 -9.96 2.82 -6.98
N LEU A 127 -9.29 3.95 -6.71
CA LEU A 127 -8.68 4.80 -7.75
C LEU A 127 -7.33 4.28 -8.26
N ARG A 128 -6.84 3.14 -7.76
CA ARG A 128 -5.54 2.57 -8.14
C ARG A 128 -5.46 2.17 -9.61
N TYR A 129 -6.57 1.84 -10.25
CA TYR A 129 -6.57 1.47 -11.68
C TYR A 129 -6.46 2.70 -12.60
N ILE A 130 -6.72 3.91 -12.09
CA ILE A 130 -6.66 5.15 -12.88
C ILE A 130 -5.22 5.66 -12.97
N ILE A 131 -4.51 5.66 -11.85
CA ILE A 131 -3.12 6.11 -11.76
C ILE A 131 -2.32 5.26 -10.78
N GLN A 132 -1.05 5.02 -11.09
CA GLN A 132 -0.15 4.27 -10.23
C GLN A 132 0.93 5.18 -9.66
N GLY A 133 1.10 5.17 -8.34
CA GLY A 133 2.23 5.80 -7.68
C GLY A 133 2.23 7.33 -7.61
N SER A 134 1.14 7.99 -8.00
CA SER A 134 1.01 9.46 -8.00
C SER A 134 -0.39 9.90 -7.57
N ARG A 135 -0.56 11.20 -7.29
CA ARG A 135 -1.88 11.80 -7.06
C ARG A 135 -2.70 11.91 -8.34
N ILE A 136 -4.01 11.91 -8.21
CA ILE A 136 -4.92 12.11 -9.34
C ILE A 136 -4.71 13.54 -9.89
N PRO A 137 -4.41 13.69 -11.20
CA PRO A 137 -4.30 15.00 -11.82
C PRO A 137 -5.67 15.66 -11.94
N LYS A 138 -5.70 16.99 -11.96
CA LYS A 138 -6.94 17.80 -12.07
C LYS A 138 -7.88 17.31 -13.20
N SER A 139 -7.31 16.92 -14.35
CA SER A 139 -8.07 16.42 -15.51
C SER A 139 -8.87 15.13 -15.25
N ARG A 140 -8.51 14.35 -14.22
CA ARG A 140 -9.18 13.07 -13.88
C ARG A 140 -9.91 13.11 -12.54
N VAL A 141 -10.01 14.27 -11.89
CA VAL A 141 -10.71 14.41 -10.60
C VAL A 141 -12.20 14.08 -10.76
N THR A 142 -12.87 14.62 -11.78
CA THR A 142 -14.31 14.35 -12.03
C THR A 142 -14.60 12.87 -12.25
N GLU A 143 -13.79 12.20 -13.08
CA GLU A 143 -13.89 10.74 -13.29
C GLU A 143 -13.71 9.98 -11.97
N SER A 144 -12.69 10.35 -11.19
CA SER A 144 -12.35 9.71 -9.92
C SER A 144 -13.45 9.88 -8.86
N LEU A 145 -14.01 11.09 -8.75
CA LEU A 145 -15.10 11.37 -7.83
C LEU A 145 -16.39 10.67 -8.24
N ASN A 146 -16.66 10.53 -9.55
CA ASN A 146 -17.77 9.70 -10.01
C ASN A 146 -17.60 8.24 -9.56
N VAL A 147 -16.41 7.66 -9.67
CA VAL A 147 -16.15 6.29 -9.17
C VAL A 147 -16.41 6.18 -7.67
N VAL A 148 -15.91 7.14 -6.88
CA VAL A 148 -16.15 7.21 -5.44
C VAL A 148 -17.66 7.28 -5.13
N ASP A 149 -18.40 8.16 -5.81
CA ASP A 149 -19.86 8.30 -5.65
C ASP A 149 -20.59 6.98 -5.94
N LYS A 150 -20.28 6.33 -7.06
CA LYS A 150 -20.92 5.06 -7.45
C LYS A 150 -20.61 3.94 -6.46
N ILE A 151 -19.41 3.89 -5.89
CA ILE A 151 -19.09 2.93 -4.82
C ILE A 151 -19.88 3.24 -3.54
N LEU A 152 -19.94 4.51 -3.12
CA LEU A 152 -20.67 4.92 -1.92
C LEU A 152 -22.19 4.70 -2.02
N ASN A 153 -22.72 4.64 -3.25
CA ASN A 153 -24.12 4.33 -3.54
C ASN A 153 -24.38 2.88 -3.99
N CYS A 154 -23.37 2.01 -3.98
CA CYS A 154 -23.47 0.60 -4.43
C CYS A 154 -23.90 0.41 -5.91
N GLU A 155 -23.66 1.39 -6.78
CA GLU A 155 -24.01 1.40 -8.21
C GLU A 155 -22.88 0.81 -9.09
N PHE A 156 -22.45 -0.42 -8.80
CA PHE A 156 -21.30 -1.04 -9.50
C PHE A 156 -21.54 -1.32 -11.00
N ASN A 157 -22.79 -1.39 -11.43
CA ASN A 157 -23.16 -1.49 -12.84
C ASN A 157 -22.75 -0.26 -13.67
N LYS A 158 -22.63 0.92 -13.03
CA LYS A 158 -22.21 2.18 -13.67
C LYS A 158 -20.69 2.35 -13.73
N ILE A 159 -19.93 1.48 -13.06
CA ILE A 159 -18.46 1.51 -12.98
C ILE A 159 -17.85 0.16 -13.33
N GLN A 160 -18.23 -0.39 -14.48
CA GLN A 160 -17.80 -1.72 -14.92
C GLN A 160 -16.28 -1.83 -15.10
N ASN A 161 -15.61 -0.75 -15.53
CA ASN A 161 -14.15 -0.72 -15.65
C ASN A 161 -13.49 -0.93 -14.27
N TYR A 162 -13.94 -0.22 -13.23
CA TYR A 162 -13.46 -0.46 -11.87
C TYR A 162 -13.64 -1.94 -11.44
N VAL A 163 -14.81 -2.52 -11.70
CA VAL A 163 -15.09 -3.92 -11.31
C VAL A 163 -14.23 -4.91 -12.11
N SER A 164 -14.02 -4.67 -13.40
CA SER A 164 -13.20 -5.54 -14.25
C SER A 164 -11.71 -5.49 -13.85
N GLN A 165 -11.20 -4.30 -13.52
CA GLN A 165 -9.83 -4.14 -13.01
C GLN A 165 -9.68 -4.75 -11.62
N THR A 166 -10.68 -4.62 -10.74
CA THR A 166 -10.65 -5.23 -9.41
C THR A 166 -10.44 -6.76 -9.46
N LYS A 167 -11.03 -7.43 -10.46
CA LYS A 167 -10.82 -8.88 -10.70
C LYS A 167 -9.38 -9.22 -11.08
N LYS A 168 -8.73 -8.40 -11.90
CA LYS A 168 -7.41 -8.67 -12.48
C LYS A 168 -6.28 -8.48 -11.48
N ILE A 169 -6.45 -7.55 -10.55
CA ILE A 169 -5.32 -7.04 -9.77
C ILE A 169 -5.19 -7.73 -8.39
N ASP A 170 -6.05 -8.69 -8.03
CA ASP A 170 -6.01 -9.47 -6.76
C ASP A 170 -5.89 -8.62 -5.46
N TYR A 171 -6.23 -7.33 -5.52
CA TYR A 171 -6.20 -6.41 -4.38
C TYR A 171 -7.58 -6.18 -3.75
N PHE A 172 -8.56 -7.02 -4.09
CA PHE A 172 -9.86 -6.93 -3.44
C PHE A 172 -9.75 -7.42 -1.98
N LYS A 173 -9.83 -6.48 -1.03
CA LYS A 173 -9.67 -6.75 0.40
C LYS A 173 -10.97 -6.68 1.20
N GLY A 174 -12.12 -6.81 0.57
CA GLY A 174 -13.41 -6.72 1.27
C GLY A 174 -13.70 -7.97 2.11
N LYS A 175 -13.47 -7.92 3.42
CA LYS A 175 -13.75 -9.02 4.36
C LYS A 175 -15.20 -9.48 4.27
N VAL A 176 -16.15 -8.55 4.35
CA VAL A 176 -17.60 -8.87 4.28
C VAL A 176 -17.95 -9.62 3.00
N TYR A 177 -17.32 -9.28 1.88
CA TYR A 177 -17.53 -10.00 0.63
C TYR A 177 -16.94 -11.40 0.71
N LYS A 178 -15.73 -11.57 1.27
CA LYS A 178 -15.15 -12.90 1.47
C LYS A 178 -15.99 -13.77 2.41
N ASP A 179 -16.54 -13.20 3.47
CA ASP A 179 -17.38 -13.92 4.43
C ASP A 179 -18.65 -14.48 3.76
N PHE A 180 -19.27 -13.72 2.85
CA PHE A 180 -20.51 -14.13 2.19
C PHE A 180 -20.32 -14.82 0.84
N CYS A 181 -19.26 -14.47 0.11
CA CYS A 181 -18.98 -14.94 -1.23
C CYS A 181 -17.83 -15.97 -1.30
N GLY A 182 -17.05 -16.16 -0.23
CA GLY A 182 -15.85 -16.99 -0.29
C GLY A 182 -14.88 -16.52 -1.38
N ASP A 183 -14.28 -17.46 -2.10
CA ASP A 183 -13.31 -17.19 -3.17
C ASP A 183 -13.97 -16.94 -4.54
N ARG A 184 -15.25 -16.55 -4.55
CA ARG A 184 -15.96 -16.30 -5.81
C ARG A 184 -15.41 -15.04 -6.49
N PRO A 185 -15.32 -15.05 -7.84
CA PRO A 185 -14.90 -13.86 -8.57
C PRO A 185 -15.86 -12.69 -8.33
N VAL A 186 -15.26 -11.55 -7.98
CA VAL A 186 -15.92 -10.25 -7.85
C VAL A 186 -16.71 -9.94 -9.12
N ASN A 187 -17.96 -9.50 -9.02
CA ASN A 187 -18.73 -9.01 -10.16
C ASN A 187 -19.75 -7.96 -9.70
N THR A 188 -20.32 -7.22 -10.65
CA THR A 188 -21.25 -6.11 -10.38
C THR A 188 -22.43 -6.57 -9.53
N LYS A 189 -23.09 -7.68 -9.89
CA LYS A 189 -24.26 -8.21 -9.18
C LYS A 189 -23.95 -8.56 -7.72
N LEU A 190 -22.86 -9.28 -7.47
CA LEU A 190 -22.46 -9.66 -6.11
C LEU A 190 -22.00 -8.46 -5.29
N LEU A 191 -21.21 -7.56 -5.86
CA LEU A 191 -20.76 -6.35 -5.16
C LEU A 191 -21.95 -5.47 -4.76
N THR A 192 -22.89 -5.23 -5.68
CA THR A 192 -24.11 -4.48 -5.39
C THR A 192 -24.93 -5.17 -4.29
N ALA A 193 -25.17 -6.48 -4.40
CA ALA A 193 -25.95 -7.23 -3.41
C ALA A 193 -25.30 -7.18 -2.01
N VAL A 194 -23.97 -7.29 -1.94
CA VAL A 194 -23.21 -7.22 -0.69
C VAL A 194 -23.24 -5.81 -0.10
N CYS A 195 -22.89 -4.80 -0.91
CA CYS A 195 -22.80 -3.41 -0.49
C CYS A 195 -24.15 -2.87 0.01
N LYS A 196 -25.26 -3.20 -0.67
CA LYS A 196 -26.60 -2.75 -0.27
C LYS A 196 -27.07 -3.28 1.09
N ARG A 197 -26.50 -4.40 1.55
CA ARG A 197 -26.78 -5.00 2.87
C ARG A 197 -25.81 -4.51 3.96
N CYS A 198 -24.81 -3.72 3.58
CA CYS A 198 -23.83 -3.18 4.53
C CYS A 198 -24.33 -1.88 5.17
N LYS A 199 -24.16 -1.77 6.49
CA LYS A 199 -24.54 -0.59 7.29
C LYS A 199 -23.44 0.47 7.32
N MET A 200 -22.23 0.10 6.95
CA MET A 200 -21.09 1.01 6.84
C MET A 200 -20.38 0.80 5.50
N ASN A 201 -19.96 1.88 4.86
CA ASN A 201 -19.12 1.85 3.66
C ASN A 201 -17.84 2.63 3.95
N VAL A 202 -16.69 1.96 3.86
CA VAL A 202 -15.37 2.53 4.10
C VAL A 202 -14.62 2.53 2.78
N ILE A 203 -14.18 3.70 2.34
CA ILE A 203 -13.37 3.86 1.13
C ILE A 203 -12.02 4.44 1.48
N LYS A 204 -10.93 3.75 1.12
CA LYS A 204 -9.56 4.22 1.37
C LYS A 204 -8.99 4.84 0.11
N LEU A 205 -8.55 6.09 0.18
CA LEU A 205 -8.07 6.89 -0.95
C LEU A 205 -6.69 7.48 -0.63
N THR A 206 -5.64 6.91 -1.23
CA THR A 206 -4.26 7.42 -1.13
C THR A 206 -3.83 8.28 -2.33
N ARG A 207 -4.70 8.38 -3.34
CA ARG A 207 -4.42 9.05 -4.64
C ARG A 207 -5.25 10.31 -4.84
N LEU A 208 -6.38 10.42 -4.18
CA LEU A 208 -7.20 11.63 -4.20
C LEU A 208 -6.54 12.67 -3.28
N ASN A 209 -6.51 13.93 -3.71
CA ASN A 209 -6.02 15.02 -2.85
C ASN A 209 -7.06 15.32 -1.75
N PHE A 210 -6.61 15.89 -0.63
CA PHE A 210 -7.52 16.27 0.45
C PHE A 210 -8.55 17.30 -0.02
N THR A 211 -8.13 18.29 -0.79
CA THR A 211 -9.01 19.37 -1.30
C THR A 211 -10.11 18.84 -2.24
N ASP A 212 -9.82 17.85 -3.08
CA ASP A 212 -10.81 17.18 -3.92
C ASP A 212 -11.83 16.40 -3.07
N ALA A 213 -11.36 15.71 -2.02
CA ALA A 213 -12.22 15.01 -1.08
C ALA A 213 -13.08 15.96 -0.24
N ALA A 214 -12.52 17.09 0.18
CA ALA A 214 -13.23 18.16 0.87
C ALA A 214 -14.33 18.77 -0.03
N THR A 215 -14.01 18.98 -1.31
CA THR A 215 -14.99 19.45 -2.31
C THR A 215 -16.11 18.43 -2.51
N TYR A 216 -15.78 17.14 -2.56
CA TYR A 216 -16.78 16.08 -2.60
C TYR A 216 -17.67 16.09 -1.35
N LEU A 217 -17.09 16.26 -0.15
CA LEU A 217 -17.86 16.34 1.10
C LEU A 217 -18.84 17.51 1.10
N LYS A 218 -18.46 18.67 0.55
CA LYS A 218 -19.33 19.86 0.47
C LYS A 218 -20.51 19.66 -0.47
N ASN A 219 -20.31 18.92 -1.56
CA ASN A 219 -21.29 18.79 -2.65
C ASN A 219 -22.08 17.47 -2.60
N THR A 220 -21.80 16.60 -1.64
CA THR A 220 -22.43 15.29 -1.59
C THR A 220 -23.87 15.37 -1.10
N LYS A 221 -24.75 14.58 -1.74
CA LYS A 221 -26.16 14.43 -1.33
C LYS A 221 -26.35 13.55 -0.09
N TYR A 222 -25.29 12.91 0.41
CA TYR A 222 -25.39 11.98 1.52
C TYR A 222 -25.23 12.71 2.86
N SER A 223 -26.20 12.57 3.76
CA SER A 223 -26.18 13.22 5.08
C SER A 223 -25.18 12.60 6.06
N ASN A 224 -24.93 11.28 5.96
CA ASN A 224 -24.08 10.50 6.87
C ASN A 224 -22.73 10.14 6.24
N VAL A 225 -21.95 11.17 5.91
CA VAL A 225 -20.57 11.05 5.41
C VAL A 225 -19.61 11.58 6.46
N LYS A 226 -18.51 10.85 6.66
CA LYS A 226 -17.40 11.23 7.52
C LYS A 226 -16.11 11.26 6.71
N LEU A 227 -15.39 12.37 6.73
CA LEU A 227 -14.09 12.49 6.09
C LEU A 227 -13.00 12.31 7.14
N VAL A 228 -12.22 11.25 7.02
CA VAL A 228 -11.10 10.96 7.91
C VAL A 228 -9.80 11.25 7.16
N HIS A 229 -9.09 12.30 7.59
CA HIS A 229 -7.75 12.61 7.10
C HIS A 229 -6.70 11.97 8.00
N LEU A 230 -6.11 10.86 7.54
CA LEU A 230 -5.07 10.18 8.31
C LEU A 230 -3.70 10.75 7.98
N VAL A 231 -3.09 11.40 8.95
CA VAL A 231 -1.73 11.95 8.88
C VAL A 231 -0.76 11.06 9.66
N ARG A 232 0.41 10.84 9.09
CA ARG A 232 1.55 10.15 9.75
C ARG A 232 2.78 11.03 9.61
N ASP A 233 3.71 10.92 10.54
CA ASP A 233 5.02 11.58 10.46
C ASP A 233 5.66 11.42 9.06
N PRO A 234 6.03 12.52 8.39
CA PRO A 234 6.56 12.48 7.02
C PRO A 234 7.90 11.76 6.92
N ARG A 235 8.72 11.76 7.98
CA ARG A 235 10.00 11.04 8.01
C ARG A 235 9.76 9.54 7.95
N ALA A 236 8.76 9.05 8.70
CA ALA A 236 8.37 7.64 8.66
C ALA A 236 7.77 7.23 7.32
N ILE A 237 6.95 8.09 6.71
CA ILE A 237 6.42 7.89 5.35
C ILE A 237 7.58 7.77 4.36
N TYR A 238 8.48 8.77 4.34
CA TYR A 238 9.62 8.84 3.43
C TYR A 238 10.54 7.63 3.58
N ASN A 239 10.93 7.28 4.81
CA ASN A 239 11.75 6.10 5.08
C ASN A 239 11.08 4.81 4.59
N SER A 240 9.76 4.68 4.74
CA SER A 240 9.05 3.52 4.20
C SER A 240 8.98 3.53 2.67
N ARG A 241 8.88 4.68 2.00
CA ARG A 241 8.76 4.78 0.55
C ARG A 241 10.03 4.33 -0.19
N LYS A 242 11.22 4.57 0.41
CA LYS A 242 12.52 4.17 -0.14
C LYS A 242 12.62 2.69 -0.52
N SER A 243 11.95 1.80 0.22
CA SER A 243 12.00 0.36 -0.03
C SER A 243 11.10 -0.11 -1.19
N PHE A 244 10.28 0.76 -1.79
CA PHE A 244 9.32 0.36 -2.84
C PHE A 244 9.71 0.87 -4.22
N ALA A 245 10.04 -0.05 -5.12
CA ALA A 245 10.47 0.26 -6.49
C ALA A 245 9.46 1.09 -7.29
N TRP A 246 8.16 0.86 -7.12
CA TRP A 246 7.12 1.64 -7.81
C TRP A 246 7.08 3.10 -7.37
N CYS A 247 7.42 3.40 -6.11
CA CYS A 247 7.41 4.76 -5.58
C CYS A 247 8.71 5.50 -5.93
N ARG A 248 9.84 4.79 -5.99
CA ARG A 248 11.13 5.34 -6.44
C ARG A 248 11.13 5.84 -7.89
N LYS A 249 10.18 5.39 -8.70
CA LYS A 249 10.05 5.75 -10.12
C LYS A 249 9.03 6.87 -10.38
N THR A 250 8.41 7.42 -9.33
CA THR A 250 7.36 8.44 -9.44
C THR A 250 7.63 9.59 -8.47
N ASP A 251 6.83 10.65 -8.58
CA ASP A 251 6.74 11.76 -7.62
C ASP A 251 6.53 11.31 -6.16
N CYS A 252 6.02 10.10 -5.92
CA CYS A 252 5.84 9.52 -4.59
C CYS A 252 7.10 9.59 -3.71
N ILE A 253 8.31 9.42 -4.25
CA ILE A 253 9.54 9.43 -3.43
C ILE A 253 9.99 10.84 -3.00
N ASP A 254 9.49 11.88 -3.67
CA ASP A 254 9.91 13.26 -3.40
C ASP A 254 9.35 13.76 -2.06
N VAL A 255 10.27 13.99 -1.12
CA VAL A 255 9.93 14.47 0.23
C VAL A 255 9.49 15.94 0.22
N LYS A 256 10.01 16.77 -0.71
CA LYS A 256 9.60 18.17 -0.81
C LYS A 256 8.14 18.26 -1.25
N HIS A 257 7.77 17.42 -2.24
CA HIS A 257 6.38 17.32 -2.69
C HIS A 257 5.46 16.84 -1.56
N LEU A 258 5.85 15.80 -0.80
CA LEU A 258 5.07 15.33 0.35
C LEU A 258 4.89 16.42 1.42
N CYS A 259 5.96 17.10 1.81
CA CYS A 259 5.88 18.12 2.86
C CYS A 259 5.04 19.33 2.44
N ALA A 260 5.16 19.78 1.18
CA ALA A 260 4.33 20.85 0.65
C ALA A 260 2.85 20.44 0.64
N GLU A 261 2.54 19.24 0.13
CA GLU A 261 1.18 18.70 0.14
C GLU A 261 0.60 18.60 1.56
N MET A 262 1.38 18.10 2.53
CA MET A 262 0.91 17.98 3.91
C MET A 262 0.62 19.35 4.55
N LEU A 263 1.39 20.38 4.21
CA LEU A 263 1.15 21.74 4.69
C LEU A 263 -0.13 22.33 4.08
N ASP A 264 -0.34 22.14 2.78
CA ASP A 264 -1.54 22.60 2.09
C ASP A 264 -2.80 21.87 2.61
N ASP A 265 -2.71 20.56 2.80
CA ASP A 265 -3.77 19.74 3.39
C ASP A 265 -4.08 20.18 4.83
N PHE A 266 -3.06 20.49 5.63
CA PHE A 266 -3.25 20.99 7.00
C PHE A 266 -4.05 22.30 7.01
N LYS A 267 -3.63 23.29 6.21
CA LYS A 267 -4.35 24.57 6.08
C LYS A 267 -5.79 24.36 5.59
N ALA A 268 -5.98 23.53 4.57
CA ALA A 268 -7.30 23.21 4.05
C ALA A 268 -8.19 22.50 5.10
N SER A 269 -7.60 21.62 5.92
CA SER A 269 -8.31 20.89 6.97
C SER A 269 -8.82 21.81 8.08
N GLN A 270 -8.03 22.82 8.46
CA GLN A 270 -8.46 23.82 9.45
C GLN A 270 -9.72 24.56 8.98
N ASN A 271 -9.72 25.02 7.72
CA ASN A 271 -10.88 25.68 7.12
C ASN A 271 -12.10 24.75 7.02
N LEU A 272 -11.88 23.46 6.71
CA LEU A 272 -12.96 22.49 6.58
C LEU A 272 -13.60 22.15 7.94
N MET A 273 -12.78 21.99 8.98
CA MET A 273 -13.26 21.71 10.34
C MET A 273 -14.13 22.84 10.90
N GLN A 274 -13.82 24.10 10.55
CA GLN A 274 -14.66 25.26 10.90
C GLN A 274 -16.03 25.20 10.21
N GLN A 275 -16.08 24.74 8.95
CA GLN A 275 -17.33 24.65 8.17
C GLN A 275 -18.19 23.43 8.56
N PHE A 276 -17.56 22.34 9.01
CA PHE A 276 -18.23 21.07 9.31
C PHE A 276 -17.75 20.49 10.64
N PRO A 277 -18.12 21.08 11.79
CA PRO A 277 -17.69 20.57 13.08
C PRO A 277 -18.21 19.13 13.29
N GLY A 278 -17.29 18.20 13.58
CA GLY A 278 -17.62 16.80 13.89
C GLY A 278 -18.04 15.91 12.70
N LYS A 279 -17.84 16.34 11.45
CA LYS A 279 -18.02 15.51 10.25
C LYS A 279 -16.71 15.17 9.57
#